data_AF-A0A498Q0N3-F1
#
_entry.id   AF-A0A498Q0N3-F1
#
_cell.length_a   1.000
_cell.length_b   1.000
_cell.length_c   1.000
_cell.angle_alpha   90.00
_cell.angle_beta   90.00
_cell.angle_gamma   90.00
#
_symmetry.space_group_name_H-M   'P 1'
#
loop_
_entity.id
_entity.type
_entity.pdbx_description
1 polymer ?
#
loop_
_entity_poly.entity_id
_entity_poly.type
_entity_poly.pdbx_seq_one_letter_code
_entity_poly.pdbx_strand_id
1 'polypeptide(L)'
;MRAFTTPEQLNHRRYEALRAFFVDGLSYAEAGERFGYTRWAMINLVRDYRAGKLELFAPPRKPGPAPGTAPAKQRVRARVIELRREGLSTYEISARLASEGTPLNRTSVGEILAEEGFGRLLRHPEPVASTSPATPGRDTRLPRAARLDFESWPATVETGKAGLLLLIPDLVALGLPELIGKAGYPGTRVVPAISWLLSLLALKLTRTRRVSHVDDLLLADPAASLFAGLGILPKKSALTDYSYRTGHDHQRRFLAALDQQMIHAGLATAENAIFDLDFHAVMHWGHDPALEKHYVPTRSQRARSVLTFFAQDTGTHNLVYANADVSKAGQAREVIAFCNHWKAASGNDPRMLIIDQKVTTHAVLGELDDRGVTFFTLRMRSAALMKQIDALTGTDFNTITLDRPGRHNRPKVHEATGIRLTGYPGTVRQLVVTGLGRDAPTVLITNDHDLTAKALIEHYARRMTIEQRLAEIIQAFHADALSSAVNLNADLDIMLCVLAQALTAALRARLPGYATVTPDVVQRRFLETPGQITTSGDTITVRLDRRAYSPVLRQADLPHHTRVPWWGNRTLRFEFS
;
A
#
# COMPACT_ATOMS: atom_id res chain seq x y z
N MET A 1 -18.50 -57.84 11.09
CA MET A 1 -17.59 -57.21 10.12
C MET A 1 -17.63 -55.68 10.15
N ARG A 2 -18.78 -55.01 9.99
CA ARG A 2 -18.87 -53.52 9.97
C ARG A 2 -18.24 -52.80 11.18
N ALA A 3 -18.38 -53.32 12.40
CA ALA A 3 -17.80 -52.70 13.60
C ALA A 3 -16.27 -52.53 13.58
N PHE A 4 -15.56 -53.32 12.78
CA PHE A 4 -14.09 -53.26 12.62
C PHE A 4 -13.64 -52.46 11.40
N THR A 5 -14.55 -52.13 10.48
CA THR A 5 -14.24 -51.40 9.24
C THR A 5 -14.74 -49.96 9.24
N THR A 6 -15.59 -49.59 10.21
CA THR A 6 -16.14 -48.23 10.37
C THR A 6 -16.18 -47.87 11.85
N PRO A 7 -15.08 -47.35 12.44
CA PRO A 7 -15.04 -46.97 13.85
C PRO A 7 -15.87 -45.72 14.13
N GLU A 8 -16.93 -45.86 14.93
CA GLU A 8 -17.79 -44.74 15.35
C GLU A 8 -17.20 -43.93 16.52
N GLN A 9 -16.42 -44.58 17.39
CA GLN A 9 -15.79 -43.92 18.53
C GLN A 9 -14.56 -43.11 18.09
N LEU A 10 -14.49 -41.85 18.55
CA LEU A 10 -13.45 -40.89 18.15
C LEU A 10 -12.02 -41.41 18.38
N ASN A 11 -11.75 -42.05 19.51
CA ASN A 11 -10.42 -42.57 19.83
C ASN A 11 -10.06 -43.80 18.98
N HIS A 12 -11.04 -44.65 18.66
CA HIS A 12 -10.84 -45.78 17.76
C HIS A 12 -10.55 -45.31 16.33
N ARG A 13 -11.26 -44.28 15.85
CA ARG A 13 -10.99 -43.66 14.55
C ARG A 13 -9.61 -42.99 14.47
N ARG A 14 -9.16 -42.35 15.57
CA ARG A 14 -7.79 -41.81 15.68
C ARG A 14 -6.74 -42.91 15.65
N TYR A 15 -6.98 -44.02 16.34
CA TYR A 15 -6.08 -45.18 16.33
C TYR A 15 -5.94 -45.77 14.92
N GLU A 16 -7.04 -46.05 14.23
CA GLU A 16 -7.00 -46.60 12.87
C GLU A 16 -6.34 -45.64 11.86
N ALA A 17 -6.58 -44.32 12.00
CA ALA A 17 -5.90 -43.32 11.16
C ALA A 17 -4.39 -43.25 11.41
N LEU A 18 -3.95 -43.36 12.67
CA LEU A 18 -2.53 -43.41 13.00
C LEU A 18 -1.87 -44.73 12.57
N ARG A 19 -2.58 -45.85 12.69
CA ARG A 19 -2.13 -47.16 12.22
C ARG A 19 -1.96 -47.17 10.70
N ALA A 20 -2.91 -46.60 9.96
CA ALA A 20 -2.83 -46.45 8.51
C ALA A 20 -1.59 -45.63 8.08
N PHE A 21 -1.22 -44.62 8.85
CA PHE A 21 -0.02 -43.81 8.59
C PHE A 21 1.29 -44.50 9.01
N PHE A 22 1.36 -45.04 10.22
CA PHE A 22 2.61 -45.58 10.79
C PHE A 22 2.90 -47.03 10.41
N VAL A 23 1.87 -47.84 10.13
CA VAL A 23 1.99 -49.27 9.86
C VAL A 23 1.73 -49.56 8.39
N ASP A 24 0.66 -49.00 7.82
CA ASP A 24 0.28 -49.27 6.43
C ASP A 24 0.99 -48.35 5.41
N GLY A 25 1.81 -47.40 5.88
CA GLY A 25 2.68 -46.56 5.05
C GLY A 25 1.96 -45.47 4.21
N LEU A 26 0.70 -45.19 4.49
CA LEU A 26 -0.08 -44.19 3.76
C LEU A 26 0.42 -42.77 4.03
N SER A 27 0.31 -41.87 3.05
CA SER A 27 0.63 -40.45 3.23
C SER A 27 -0.41 -39.75 4.14
N TYR A 28 -0.05 -38.58 4.66
CA TYR A 28 -0.97 -37.77 5.48
C TYR A 28 -2.30 -37.44 4.79
N ALA A 29 -2.29 -37.31 3.45
CA ALA A 29 -3.49 -37.01 2.68
C ALA A 29 -4.38 -38.25 2.56
N GLU A 30 -3.81 -39.40 2.22
CA GLU A 30 -4.54 -40.67 2.01
C GLU A 30 -5.10 -41.22 3.34
N ALA A 31 -4.31 -41.19 4.41
CA ALA A 31 -4.79 -41.57 5.74
C ALA A 31 -5.88 -40.61 6.25
N GLY A 32 -5.76 -39.33 5.89
CA GLY A 32 -6.77 -38.32 6.20
C GLY A 32 -8.10 -38.63 5.50
N GLU A 33 -8.08 -38.79 4.18
CA GLU A 33 -9.27 -39.05 3.37
C GLU A 33 -10.00 -40.32 3.81
N ARG A 34 -9.25 -41.41 4.04
CA ARG A 34 -9.82 -42.72 4.43
C ARG A 34 -10.57 -42.69 5.76
N PHE A 35 -10.15 -41.85 6.69
CA PHE A 35 -10.76 -41.72 8.02
C PHE A 35 -11.36 -40.33 8.25
N GLY A 36 -11.69 -39.60 7.18
CA GLY A 36 -12.37 -38.30 7.19
C GLY A 36 -11.70 -37.21 8.04
N TYR A 37 -10.37 -37.14 7.99
CA TYR A 37 -9.55 -36.02 8.47
C TYR A 37 -8.99 -35.23 7.28
N THR A 38 -8.80 -33.92 7.46
CA THR A 38 -8.02 -33.14 6.48
C THR A 38 -6.54 -33.47 6.61
N ARG A 39 -5.74 -33.24 5.55
CA ARG A 39 -4.28 -33.43 5.57
C ARG A 39 -3.62 -32.75 6.78
N TRP A 40 -4.03 -31.52 7.10
CA TRP A 40 -3.51 -30.78 8.26
C TRP A 40 -3.96 -31.35 9.61
N ALA A 41 -5.19 -31.86 9.70
CA ALA A 41 -5.64 -32.57 10.90
C ALA A 41 -4.83 -33.85 11.13
N MET A 42 -4.47 -34.58 10.07
CA MET A 42 -3.63 -35.77 10.16
C MET A 42 -2.19 -35.43 10.59
N ILE A 43 -1.60 -34.35 10.06
CA ILE A 43 -0.27 -33.85 10.48
C ILE A 43 -0.27 -33.51 11.98
N ASN A 44 -1.29 -32.80 12.46
CA ASN A 44 -1.41 -32.47 13.88
C ASN A 44 -1.60 -33.72 14.74
N LEU A 45 -2.41 -34.69 14.30
CA LEU A 45 -2.65 -35.94 15.02
C LEU A 45 -1.35 -36.75 15.18
N VAL A 46 -0.55 -36.87 14.12
CA VAL A 46 0.77 -37.53 14.15
C VAL A 46 1.75 -36.78 15.06
N ARG A 47 1.77 -35.45 14.98
CA ARG A 47 2.62 -34.61 15.83
C ARG A 47 2.28 -34.79 17.31
N ASP A 48 1.01 -34.76 17.67
CA ASP A 48 0.55 -34.84 19.05
C ASP A 48 0.77 -36.25 19.63
N TYR A 49 0.67 -37.29 18.80
CA TYR A 49 1.08 -38.66 19.16
C TYR A 49 2.59 -38.76 19.41
N ARG A 50 3.44 -38.26 18.50
CA ARG A 50 4.91 -38.25 18.68
C ARG A 50 5.35 -37.45 19.91
N ALA A 51 4.59 -36.41 20.26
CA ALA A 51 4.83 -35.61 21.46
C ALA A 51 4.31 -36.27 22.76
N GLY A 52 3.72 -37.47 22.71
CA GLY A 52 3.17 -38.17 23.87
C GLY A 52 1.92 -37.52 24.47
N LYS A 53 1.27 -36.61 23.75
CA LYS A 53 0.12 -35.83 24.23
C LYS A 53 -1.23 -36.45 23.88
N LEU A 54 -1.22 -37.58 23.16
CA LEU A 54 -2.42 -38.24 22.67
C LEU A 54 -2.61 -39.61 23.35
N GLU A 55 -3.59 -39.70 24.25
CA GLU A 55 -4.02 -40.97 24.84
C GLU A 55 -5.06 -41.66 23.92
N LEU A 56 -4.68 -42.80 23.34
CA LEU A 56 -5.54 -43.56 22.43
C LEU A 56 -6.50 -44.51 23.16
N PHE A 57 -6.10 -44.99 24.34
CA PHE A 57 -6.86 -45.96 25.14
C PHE A 57 -7.06 -45.42 26.57
N ALA A 58 -7.98 -44.48 26.73
CA ALA A 58 -8.41 -44.03 28.06
C ALA A 58 -9.52 -44.96 28.58
N PRO A 59 -9.54 -45.30 29.89
CA PRO A 59 -10.68 -46.01 30.48
C PRO A 59 -11.97 -45.17 30.33
N PRO A 60 -13.15 -45.80 30.22
CA PRO A 60 -14.41 -45.09 30.07
C PRO A 60 -14.59 -44.09 31.22
N ARG A 61 -14.77 -42.82 30.85
CA ARG A 61 -14.91 -41.70 31.79
C ARG A 61 -16.06 -42.00 32.77
N LYS A 62 -15.83 -41.82 34.08
CA LYS A 62 -16.91 -41.85 35.09
C LYS A 62 -18.07 -40.94 34.64
N PRO A 63 -19.34 -41.36 34.82
CA PRO A 63 -20.49 -40.48 34.55
C PRO A 63 -20.34 -39.17 35.32
N GLY A 64 -20.78 -38.07 34.71
CA GLY A 64 -20.85 -36.77 35.38
C GLY A 64 -21.68 -36.81 36.67
N PRO A 65 -21.61 -35.76 37.51
CA PRO A 65 -22.23 -35.75 38.83
C PRO A 65 -23.76 -35.88 38.75
N ALA A 66 -24.36 -36.44 39.81
CA ALA A 66 -25.76 -36.86 39.87
C ALA A 66 -26.77 -35.73 39.58
N PRO A 67 -27.98 -36.05 39.06
CA PRO A 67 -29.02 -35.07 38.78
C PRO A 67 -29.43 -34.34 40.06
N GLY A 68 -29.26 -33.01 40.09
CA GLY A 68 -29.56 -32.16 41.25
C GLY A 68 -28.41 -31.25 41.70
N THR A 69 -27.19 -31.42 41.18
CA THR A 69 -26.12 -30.42 41.39
C THR A 69 -26.21 -29.33 40.33
N ALA A 70 -26.52 -28.10 40.75
CA ALA A 70 -26.62 -26.95 39.84
C ALA A 70 -25.34 -26.84 38.97
N PRO A 71 -25.47 -26.57 37.65
CA PRO A 71 -24.36 -26.36 36.74
C PRO A 71 -23.32 -25.46 37.39
N ALA A 72 -22.02 -25.79 37.29
CA ALA A 72 -20.95 -25.01 37.91
C ALA A 72 -21.06 -23.48 37.63
N LYS A 73 -21.62 -23.13 36.48
CA LYS A 73 -21.99 -21.75 36.08
C LYS A 73 -22.97 -21.05 37.04
N GLN A 74 -24.00 -21.73 37.52
CA GLN A 74 -25.02 -21.14 38.42
C GLN A 74 -24.48 -20.91 39.82
N ARG A 75 -23.59 -21.78 40.30
CA ARG A 75 -23.00 -21.67 41.66
C ARG A 75 -22.07 -20.47 41.81
N VAL A 76 -21.37 -20.08 40.74
CA VAL A 76 -20.42 -18.97 40.74
C VAL A 76 -20.94 -17.71 40.06
N ARG A 77 -22.19 -17.73 39.54
CA ARG A 77 -22.76 -16.61 38.77
C ARG A 77 -22.77 -15.30 39.57
N ALA A 78 -23.25 -15.33 40.82
CA ALA A 78 -23.25 -14.15 41.68
C ALA A 78 -21.82 -13.60 41.91
N ARG A 79 -20.86 -14.49 42.16
CA ARG A 79 -19.46 -14.13 42.37
C ARG A 79 -18.79 -13.56 41.10
N VAL A 80 -19.12 -14.11 39.93
CA VAL A 80 -18.67 -13.58 38.63
C VAL A 80 -19.17 -12.14 38.43
N ILE A 81 -20.43 -11.85 38.78
CA ILE A 81 -21.03 -10.51 38.67
C ILE A 81 -20.37 -9.53 39.66
N GLU A 82 -20.11 -9.97 40.90
CA GLU A 82 -19.44 -9.17 41.92
C GLU A 82 -18.01 -8.79 41.49
N LEU A 83 -17.19 -9.77 41.14
CA LEU A 83 -15.83 -9.54 40.62
C LEU A 83 -15.84 -8.69 39.35
N ARG A 84 -16.91 -8.78 38.55
CA ARG A 84 -17.08 -7.91 37.40
C ARG A 84 -17.35 -6.45 37.77
N ARG A 85 -18.15 -6.21 38.81
CA ARG A 85 -18.43 -4.86 39.33
C ARG A 85 -17.20 -4.23 39.99
N GLU A 86 -16.30 -5.04 40.52
CA GLU A 86 -14.93 -4.62 40.93
C GLU A 86 -14.00 -4.32 39.73
N GLY A 87 -14.49 -4.53 38.50
CA GLY A 87 -13.79 -4.23 37.27
C GLY A 87 -12.83 -5.31 36.80
N LEU A 88 -12.92 -6.56 37.26
CA LEU A 88 -12.02 -7.62 36.82
C LEU A 88 -12.37 -8.13 35.39
N SER A 89 -11.35 -8.51 34.63
CA SER A 89 -11.48 -9.13 33.30
C SER A 89 -11.90 -10.60 33.38
N THR A 90 -12.34 -11.17 32.26
CA THR A 90 -12.69 -12.61 32.19
C THR A 90 -11.51 -13.52 32.55
N TYR A 91 -10.28 -13.06 32.33
CA TYR A 91 -9.05 -13.79 32.68
C TYR A 91 -8.79 -13.75 34.19
N GLU A 92 -8.91 -12.58 34.80
CA GLU A 92 -8.70 -12.39 36.24
C GLU A 92 -9.82 -13.01 37.07
N ILE A 93 -11.08 -12.93 36.62
CA ILE A 93 -12.21 -13.60 37.26
C ILE A 93 -12.00 -15.11 37.23
N SER A 94 -11.60 -15.69 36.08
CA SER A 94 -11.32 -17.13 35.97
C SER A 94 -10.16 -17.55 36.89
N ALA A 95 -9.10 -16.75 36.98
CA ALA A 95 -7.97 -17.00 37.87
C ALA A 95 -8.35 -16.88 39.36
N ARG A 96 -9.15 -15.87 39.72
CA ARG A 96 -9.63 -15.64 41.08
C ARG A 96 -10.56 -16.75 41.54
N LEU A 97 -11.52 -17.16 40.70
CA LEU A 97 -12.40 -18.30 40.97
C LEU A 97 -11.62 -19.61 41.15
N ALA A 98 -10.54 -19.81 40.39
CA ALA A 98 -9.65 -20.93 40.59
C ALA A 98 -8.91 -20.88 41.93
N SER A 99 -8.44 -19.70 42.36
CA SER A 99 -7.81 -19.51 43.68
C SER A 99 -8.80 -19.63 44.85
N GLU A 100 -10.09 -19.34 44.63
CA GLU A 100 -11.18 -19.47 45.60
C GLU A 100 -11.79 -20.89 45.63
N GLY A 101 -11.18 -21.86 44.94
CA GLY A 101 -11.61 -23.27 44.95
C GLY A 101 -12.86 -23.57 44.11
N THR A 102 -13.33 -22.63 43.28
CA THR A 102 -14.50 -22.78 42.40
C THR A 102 -14.16 -22.50 40.93
N PRO A 103 -13.20 -23.23 40.32
CA PRO A 103 -12.66 -22.90 39.01
C PRO A 103 -13.73 -22.90 37.92
N LEU A 104 -13.76 -21.84 37.11
CA LEU A 104 -14.60 -21.72 35.93
C LEU A 104 -13.77 -21.27 34.74
N ASN A 105 -13.97 -21.88 33.58
CA ASN A 105 -13.22 -21.54 32.37
C ASN A 105 -13.62 -20.14 31.83
N ARG A 106 -12.68 -19.49 31.13
CA ARG A 106 -12.84 -18.11 30.64
C ARG A 106 -14.03 -17.93 29.71
N THR A 107 -14.35 -18.93 28.91
CA THR A 107 -15.50 -18.92 27.99
C THR A 107 -16.81 -18.88 28.76
N SER A 108 -16.95 -19.71 29.80
CA SER A 108 -18.14 -19.76 30.66
C SER A 108 -18.29 -18.51 31.50
N VAL A 109 -17.19 -17.92 31.98
CA VAL A 109 -17.21 -16.59 32.61
C VAL A 109 -17.71 -15.54 31.60
N GLY A 110 -17.20 -15.55 30.38
CA GLY A 110 -17.63 -14.64 29.31
C GLY A 110 -19.10 -14.77 28.94
N GLU A 111 -19.63 -15.99 28.89
CA GLU A 111 -21.05 -16.27 28.64
C GLU A 111 -21.95 -15.75 29.76
N ILE A 112 -21.59 -16.00 31.04
CA ILE A 112 -22.33 -15.44 32.19
C ILE A 112 -22.37 -13.91 32.11
N LEU A 113 -21.23 -13.28 31.83
CA LEU A 113 -21.17 -11.82 31.74
C LEU A 113 -21.99 -11.26 30.57
N ALA A 114 -22.01 -11.95 29.42
CA ALA A 114 -22.80 -11.56 28.27
C ALA A 114 -24.32 -11.70 28.53
N GLU A 115 -24.74 -12.80 29.17
CA GLU A 115 -26.14 -13.03 29.56
C GLU A 115 -26.65 -11.99 30.57
N GLU A 116 -25.78 -11.53 31.47
CA GLU A 116 -26.08 -10.48 32.47
C GLU A 116 -25.89 -9.05 31.92
N GLY A 117 -25.66 -8.89 30.61
CA GLY A 117 -25.58 -7.59 29.94
C GLY A 117 -24.26 -6.82 30.14
N PHE A 118 -23.23 -7.43 30.72
CA PHE A 118 -21.91 -6.81 30.85
C PHE A 118 -21.17 -6.83 29.51
N GLY A 119 -20.96 -5.65 28.92
CA GLY A 119 -20.09 -5.45 27.76
C GLY A 119 -18.62 -5.78 28.05
N ARG A 120 -17.79 -5.87 27.00
CA ARG A 120 -16.34 -6.13 27.12
C ARG A 120 -15.70 -5.08 28.04
N LEU A 121 -14.84 -5.53 28.96
CA LEU A 121 -14.16 -4.58 29.86
C LEU A 121 -13.10 -3.86 29.02
N LEU A 122 -13.20 -2.54 28.95
CA LEU A 122 -12.14 -1.72 28.37
C LEU A 122 -11.17 -1.35 29.50
N ARG A 123 -10.23 -2.25 29.79
CA ARG A 123 -9.02 -1.87 30.53
C ARG A 123 -7.87 -1.71 29.54
N HIS A 124 -7.22 -0.56 29.61
CA HIS A 124 -5.90 -0.38 29.02
C HIS A 124 -4.92 -1.33 29.74
N PRO A 125 -4.14 -2.13 29.01
CA PRO A 125 -2.93 -2.71 29.59
C PRO A 125 -2.04 -1.56 30.09
N GLU A 126 -1.47 -1.70 31.29
CA GLU A 126 -0.33 -0.88 31.68
C GLU A 126 0.79 -0.97 30.63
N PRO A 127 1.55 0.12 30.45
CA PRO A 127 2.15 0.45 29.17
C PRO A 127 3.40 -0.40 28.91
N VAL A 128 3.33 -1.31 27.95
CA VAL A 128 4.41 -1.36 26.96
C VAL A 128 4.03 -0.30 25.93
N ALA A 129 4.51 0.91 26.17
CA ALA A 129 4.19 2.09 25.39
C ALA A 129 4.49 1.86 23.91
N SER A 130 3.44 1.60 23.13
CA SER A 130 3.35 2.18 21.79
C SER A 130 3.44 3.68 21.98
N THR A 131 4.48 4.32 21.46
CA THR A 131 4.81 5.75 21.57
C THR A 131 3.81 6.69 20.88
N SER A 132 2.56 6.27 20.71
CA SER A 132 1.47 7.16 20.33
C SER A 132 0.60 7.39 21.58
N PRO A 133 0.41 8.63 22.03
CA PRO A 133 -0.58 8.94 23.05
C PRO A 133 -1.91 8.31 22.63
N ALA A 134 -2.57 7.58 23.54
CA ALA A 134 -3.97 7.27 23.33
C ALA A 134 -4.69 8.64 23.23
N THR A 135 -5.24 8.97 22.06
CA THR A 135 -5.97 10.23 21.87
C THR A 135 -7.13 10.27 22.86
N PRO A 136 -7.16 11.22 23.82
CA PRO A 136 -8.33 11.43 24.66
C PRO A 136 -9.52 11.84 23.77
N GLY A 137 -10.69 11.22 23.95
CA GLY A 137 -11.91 11.58 23.20
C GLY A 137 -12.48 10.52 22.23
N ARG A 138 -11.92 9.30 22.19
CA ARG A 138 -12.42 8.24 21.30
C ARG A 138 -13.86 7.83 21.65
N ASP A 139 -14.83 8.21 20.83
CA ASP A 139 -16.22 7.77 21.00
C ASP A 139 -16.34 6.26 20.76
N THR A 140 -16.53 5.51 21.84
CA THR A 140 -16.65 4.05 21.81
C THR A 140 -18.01 3.58 21.30
N ARG A 141 -18.98 4.49 21.13
CA ARG A 141 -20.34 4.21 20.64
C ARG A 141 -20.45 4.22 19.12
N LEU A 142 -19.38 4.56 18.41
CA LEU A 142 -19.39 4.54 16.93
C LEU A 142 -19.67 3.15 16.38
N PRO A 143 -20.55 3.03 15.37
CA PRO A 143 -20.94 1.75 14.78
C PRO A 143 -19.75 1.02 14.17
N ARG A 144 -19.92 -0.27 13.89
CA ARG A 144 -18.92 -1.05 13.17
C ARG A 144 -19.00 -0.72 11.68
N ALA A 145 -17.84 -0.68 11.02
CA ALA A 145 -17.77 -0.56 9.57
C ALA A 145 -18.53 -1.71 8.91
N ALA A 146 -19.48 -1.35 8.07
CA ALA A 146 -20.32 -2.23 7.27
C ALA A 146 -20.65 -1.52 5.96
N ARG A 147 -21.10 -2.29 4.96
CA ARG A 147 -21.60 -1.74 3.71
C ARG A 147 -22.62 -0.65 3.99
N LEU A 148 -22.55 0.42 3.22
CA LEU A 148 -23.52 1.49 3.29
C LEU A 148 -24.90 0.93 2.94
N ASP A 149 -25.84 1.13 3.85
CA ASP A 149 -27.25 0.93 3.59
C ASP A 149 -27.88 2.27 3.22
N PHE A 150 -28.31 2.40 1.96
CA PHE A 150 -28.92 3.63 1.45
C PHE A 150 -30.36 3.82 1.94
N GLU A 151 -31.02 2.78 2.46
CA GLU A 151 -32.37 2.91 3.02
C GLU A 151 -32.34 3.62 4.37
N SER A 152 -31.31 3.36 5.19
CA SER A 152 -31.08 4.03 6.47
C SER A 152 -30.18 5.28 6.38
N TRP A 153 -29.61 5.57 5.20
CA TRP A 153 -28.76 6.75 5.01
C TRP A 153 -29.58 8.05 5.02
N PRO A 154 -29.09 9.12 5.68
CA PRO A 154 -29.81 10.39 5.72
C PRO A 154 -30.11 10.94 4.32
N ALA A 155 -31.33 11.46 4.13
CA ALA A 155 -31.71 12.14 2.89
C ALA A 155 -30.79 13.33 2.59
N THR A 156 -30.34 14.03 3.64
CA THR A 156 -29.39 15.13 3.56
C THR A 156 -28.39 15.03 4.70
N VAL A 157 -27.10 15.21 4.41
CA VAL A 157 -26.03 15.17 5.42
C VAL A 157 -24.92 16.17 5.08
N GLU A 158 -24.44 16.89 6.11
CA GLU A 158 -23.29 17.77 6.02
C GLU A 158 -21.98 16.99 6.18
N THR A 159 -20.92 17.43 5.50
CA THR A 159 -19.61 16.77 5.53
C THR A 159 -18.48 17.79 5.44
N GLY A 160 -17.37 17.51 6.13
CA GLY A 160 -16.16 18.32 6.04
C GLY A 160 -15.30 18.02 4.80
N LYS A 161 -15.64 16.99 4.02
CA LYS A 161 -14.81 16.45 2.93
C LYS A 161 -15.60 16.15 1.65
N ALA A 162 -16.65 16.90 1.35
CA ALA A 162 -17.42 16.75 0.10
C ALA A 162 -16.52 16.74 -1.16
N GLY A 163 -15.47 17.55 -1.15
CA GLY A 163 -14.48 17.63 -2.23
C GLY A 163 -13.77 16.31 -2.55
N LEU A 164 -13.67 15.37 -1.61
CA LEU A 164 -13.12 14.03 -1.86
C LEU A 164 -13.89 13.30 -2.96
N LEU A 165 -15.20 13.53 -3.07
CA LEU A 165 -16.07 12.87 -4.03
C LEU A 165 -15.81 13.34 -5.48
N LEU A 166 -15.09 14.44 -5.69
CA LEU A 166 -14.66 14.91 -7.02
C LEU A 166 -13.77 13.89 -7.77
N LEU A 167 -13.20 12.92 -7.05
CA LEU A 167 -12.34 11.87 -7.61
C LEU A 167 -13.09 10.58 -7.98
N ILE A 168 -14.38 10.47 -7.63
CA ILE A 168 -15.20 9.30 -7.99
C ILE A 168 -15.28 9.10 -9.51
N PRO A 169 -15.47 10.14 -10.35
CA PRO A 169 -15.48 9.95 -11.80
C PRO A 169 -14.18 9.35 -12.34
N ASP A 170 -13.03 9.76 -11.81
CA ASP A 170 -11.72 9.20 -12.21
C ASP A 170 -11.55 7.75 -11.77
N LEU A 171 -12.00 7.41 -10.55
CA LEU A 171 -11.99 6.04 -10.05
C LEU A 171 -12.86 5.10 -10.91
N VAL A 172 -13.99 5.60 -11.39
CA VAL A 172 -14.86 4.87 -12.32
C VAL A 172 -14.22 4.77 -13.70
N ALA A 173 -13.67 5.86 -14.23
CA ALA A 173 -13.02 5.89 -15.54
C ALA A 173 -11.79 4.98 -15.62
N LEU A 174 -11.02 4.86 -14.53
CA LEU A 174 -9.90 3.93 -14.40
C LEU A 174 -10.33 2.47 -14.18
N GLY A 175 -11.63 2.18 -14.07
CA GLY A 175 -12.12 0.81 -13.84
C GLY A 175 -11.65 0.23 -12.51
N LEU A 176 -11.73 1.00 -11.41
CA LEU A 176 -11.23 0.55 -10.11
C LEU A 176 -11.73 -0.86 -9.70
N PRO A 177 -13.02 -1.24 -9.88
CA PRO A 177 -13.48 -2.59 -9.57
C PRO A 177 -12.69 -3.68 -10.31
N GLU A 178 -12.42 -3.47 -11.59
CA GLU A 178 -11.66 -4.39 -12.45
C GLU A 178 -10.19 -4.45 -12.03
N LEU A 179 -9.58 -3.31 -11.69
CA LEU A 179 -8.21 -3.25 -11.17
C LEU A 179 -8.07 -4.08 -9.89
N ILE A 180 -9.01 -3.94 -8.96
CA ILE A 180 -9.05 -4.67 -7.70
C ILE A 180 -9.24 -6.16 -7.94
N GLY A 181 -10.14 -6.53 -8.85
CA GLY A 181 -10.39 -7.91 -9.24
C GLY A 181 -9.15 -8.58 -9.83
N LYS A 182 -8.47 -7.93 -10.79
CA LYS A 182 -7.21 -8.40 -11.40
C LYS A 182 -6.09 -8.55 -10.37
N ALA A 183 -5.99 -7.61 -9.44
CA ALA A 183 -5.01 -7.63 -8.36
C ALA A 183 -5.31 -8.69 -7.28
N GLY A 184 -6.55 -9.21 -7.22
CA GLY A 184 -6.96 -10.23 -6.27
C GLY A 184 -7.04 -9.73 -4.83
N TYR A 185 -7.31 -8.45 -4.60
CA TYR A 185 -7.38 -7.90 -3.23
C TYR A 185 -8.47 -8.60 -2.40
N PRO A 186 -8.17 -8.99 -1.13
CA PRO A 186 -9.12 -9.73 -0.32
C PRO A 186 -10.27 -8.84 0.17
N GLY A 187 -11.48 -9.38 0.18
CA GLY A 187 -12.59 -8.83 0.97
C GLY A 187 -12.67 -9.49 2.35
N THR A 188 -13.59 -8.98 3.17
CA THR A 188 -14.08 -9.69 4.35
C THR A 188 -15.58 -9.96 4.19
N ARG A 189 -16.16 -10.75 5.10
CA ARG A 189 -17.62 -11.00 5.10
C ARG A 189 -18.45 -9.70 5.20
N VAL A 190 -17.89 -8.66 5.83
CA VAL A 190 -18.60 -7.42 6.15
C VAL A 190 -18.18 -6.27 5.23
N VAL A 191 -16.88 -6.12 4.97
CA VAL A 191 -16.30 -5.03 4.17
C VAL A 191 -15.72 -5.59 2.86
N PRO A 192 -16.21 -5.16 1.69
CA PRO A 192 -15.67 -5.53 0.37
C PRO A 192 -14.22 -5.07 0.16
N ALA A 193 -13.51 -5.72 -0.77
CA ALA A 193 -12.13 -5.36 -1.14
C ALA A 193 -12.00 -3.89 -1.59
N ILE A 194 -12.95 -3.42 -2.41
CA ILE A 194 -12.99 -2.03 -2.88
C ILE A 194 -13.15 -1.03 -1.75
N SER A 195 -14.00 -1.33 -0.78
CA SER A 195 -14.21 -0.46 0.38
C SER A 195 -12.96 -0.38 1.26
N TRP A 196 -12.18 -1.46 1.39
CA TRP A 196 -10.90 -1.42 2.09
C TRP A 196 -9.88 -0.51 1.39
N LEU A 197 -9.72 -0.69 0.09
CA LEU A 197 -8.76 0.10 -0.68
C LEU A 197 -9.15 1.59 -0.69
N LEU A 198 -10.43 1.90 -0.91
CA LEU A 198 -10.96 3.27 -0.87
C LEU A 198 -10.85 3.89 0.53
N SER A 199 -11.02 3.12 1.61
CA SER A 199 -10.81 3.61 2.97
C SER A 199 -9.37 4.06 3.21
N LEU A 200 -8.38 3.27 2.75
CA LEU A 200 -6.97 3.62 2.86
C LEU A 200 -6.59 4.77 1.93
N LEU A 201 -7.14 4.77 0.71
CA LEU A 201 -6.92 5.82 -0.27
C LEU A 201 -7.49 7.18 0.19
N ALA A 202 -8.64 7.18 0.86
CA ALA A 202 -9.23 8.39 1.42
C ALA A 202 -8.25 9.09 2.37
N LEU A 203 -7.52 8.34 3.20
CA LEU A 203 -6.47 8.89 4.08
C LEU A 203 -5.41 9.67 3.29
N LYS A 204 -4.95 9.10 2.17
CA LYS A 204 -3.96 9.73 1.28
C LYS A 204 -4.52 11.00 0.65
N LEU A 205 -5.75 10.95 0.17
CA LEU A 205 -6.39 12.05 -0.56
C LEU A 205 -6.79 13.23 0.34
N THR A 206 -7.07 12.99 1.62
CA THR A 206 -7.45 14.04 2.59
C THR A 206 -6.30 14.44 3.52
N ARG A 207 -5.05 14.18 3.13
CA ARG A 207 -3.83 14.57 3.87
C ARG A 207 -3.75 13.99 5.28
N THR A 208 -4.42 12.87 5.54
CA THR A 208 -4.38 12.22 6.85
C THR A 208 -3.07 11.45 6.98
N ARG A 209 -2.11 12.06 7.67
CA ARG A 209 -0.70 11.62 7.69
C ARG A 209 -0.48 10.16 8.10
N ARG A 210 -1.30 9.61 9.00
CA ARG A 210 -1.12 8.25 9.52
C ARG A 210 -2.45 7.54 9.59
N VAL A 211 -2.44 6.23 9.39
CA VAL A 211 -3.60 5.34 9.62
C VAL A 211 -4.15 5.52 11.04
N SER A 212 -3.31 5.85 12.01
CA SER A 212 -3.75 6.14 13.37
C SER A 212 -4.66 7.35 13.51
N HIS A 213 -4.59 8.32 12.60
CA HIS A 213 -5.39 9.55 12.67
C HIS A 213 -6.77 9.38 12.02
N VAL A 214 -7.10 8.20 11.48
CA VAL A 214 -8.44 7.93 10.94
C VAL A 214 -9.52 8.21 11.98
N ASP A 215 -9.28 7.77 13.22
CA ASP A 215 -10.21 7.87 14.35
C ASP A 215 -10.51 9.33 14.72
N ASP A 216 -9.59 10.26 14.44
CA ASP A 216 -9.68 11.66 14.86
C ASP A 216 -10.25 12.59 13.77
N LEU A 217 -10.07 12.25 12.49
CA LEU A 217 -10.29 13.20 11.38
C LEU A 217 -11.28 12.74 10.31
N LEU A 218 -11.51 11.44 10.16
CA LEU A 218 -12.24 10.90 9.01
C LEU A 218 -13.22 9.79 9.32
N LEU A 219 -13.08 9.14 10.48
CA LEU A 219 -13.81 7.92 10.80
C LEU A 219 -15.31 8.10 10.63
N ALA A 220 -15.84 9.24 11.07
CA ALA A 220 -17.26 9.58 11.02
C ALA A 220 -17.61 10.61 9.93
N ASP A 221 -16.68 10.97 9.02
CA ASP A 221 -17.01 11.91 7.95
C ASP A 221 -17.92 11.23 6.90
N PRO A 222 -19.08 11.82 6.57
CA PRO A 222 -20.04 11.20 5.64
C PRO A 222 -19.52 11.06 4.21
N ALA A 223 -18.76 12.04 3.69
CA ALA A 223 -18.18 11.94 2.34
C ALA A 223 -17.11 10.86 2.28
N ALA A 224 -16.27 10.74 3.31
CA ALA A 224 -15.25 9.68 3.38
C ALA A 224 -15.88 8.28 3.44
N SER A 225 -16.96 8.14 4.22
CA SER A 225 -17.71 6.89 4.35
C SER A 225 -18.41 6.52 3.03
N LEU A 226 -19.11 7.49 2.42
CA LEU A 226 -19.74 7.33 1.12
C LEU A 226 -18.71 7.01 0.02
N PHE A 227 -17.57 7.70 0.00
CA PHE A 227 -16.46 7.44 -0.94
C PHE A 227 -16.08 5.96 -0.94
N ALA A 228 -15.96 5.34 0.24
CA ALA A 228 -15.66 3.91 0.39
C ALA A 228 -16.88 2.96 0.26
N GLY A 229 -18.09 3.49 0.11
CA GLY A 229 -19.34 2.69 0.09
C GLY A 229 -19.65 2.03 1.44
N LEU A 230 -19.28 2.69 2.54
CA LEU A 230 -19.47 2.20 3.91
C LEU A 230 -20.34 3.17 4.71
N GLY A 231 -21.05 2.66 5.71
CA GLY A 231 -21.77 3.52 6.67
C GLY A 231 -20.83 4.27 7.62
N ILE A 232 -19.65 3.72 7.86
CA ILE A 232 -18.55 4.33 8.61
C ILE A 232 -17.23 3.71 8.15
N LEU A 233 -16.14 4.46 8.14
CA LEU A 233 -14.82 3.90 7.79
C LEU A 233 -14.35 2.85 8.82
N PRO A 234 -13.48 1.90 8.44
CA PRO A 234 -12.86 0.98 9.38
C PRO A 234 -11.92 1.72 10.34
N LYS A 235 -11.97 1.34 11.63
CA LYS A 235 -11.09 1.88 12.68
C LYS A 235 -9.62 1.54 12.41
N LYS A 236 -8.70 2.30 13.01
CA LYS A 236 -7.24 2.07 12.90
C LYS A 236 -6.83 0.60 12.95
N SER A 237 -7.30 -0.15 13.95
CA SER A 237 -6.89 -1.56 14.14
C SER A 237 -7.32 -2.44 12.96
N ALA A 238 -8.50 -2.19 12.39
CA ALA A 238 -9.02 -2.97 11.28
C ALA A 238 -8.29 -2.65 9.97
N LEU A 239 -7.96 -1.37 9.72
CA LEU A 239 -7.12 -0.97 8.58
C LEU A 239 -5.70 -1.57 8.68
N THR A 240 -5.14 -1.59 9.90
CA THR A 240 -3.83 -2.19 10.15
C THR A 240 -3.88 -3.71 9.92
N ASP A 241 -4.86 -4.40 10.48
CA ASP A 241 -5.06 -5.85 10.26
C ASP A 241 -5.30 -6.19 8.78
N TYR A 242 -5.95 -5.30 8.03
CA TYR A 242 -6.15 -5.48 6.59
C TYR A 242 -4.84 -5.41 5.82
N SER A 243 -3.94 -4.48 6.14
CA SER A 243 -2.65 -4.34 5.45
C SER A 243 -1.84 -5.65 5.48
N TYR A 244 -1.83 -6.35 6.61
CA TYR A 244 -1.19 -7.67 6.77
C TYR A 244 -1.83 -8.81 5.98
N ARG A 245 -3.02 -8.61 5.39
CA ARG A 245 -3.68 -9.60 4.51
C ARG A 245 -3.30 -9.42 3.04
N THR A 246 -2.67 -8.31 2.70
CA THR A 246 -2.17 -8.02 1.36
C THR A 246 -0.70 -8.39 1.28
N GLY A 247 -0.16 -8.50 0.07
CA GLY A 247 1.27 -8.70 -0.13
C GLY A 247 1.68 -8.43 -1.56
N HIS A 248 2.99 -8.27 -1.80
CA HIS A 248 3.59 -7.63 -2.99
C HIS A 248 2.96 -8.01 -4.34
N ASP A 249 2.57 -9.28 -4.53
CA ASP A 249 1.90 -9.73 -5.76
C ASP A 249 0.56 -9.02 -6.05
N HIS A 250 -0.13 -8.53 -5.02
CA HIS A 250 -1.33 -7.71 -5.19
C HIS A 250 -0.97 -6.33 -5.73
N GLN A 251 0.02 -5.66 -5.13
CA GLN A 251 0.50 -4.34 -5.55
C GLN A 251 1.04 -4.39 -6.98
N ARG A 252 1.88 -5.39 -7.30
CA ARG A 252 2.43 -5.57 -8.66
C ARG A 252 1.32 -5.74 -9.70
N ARG A 253 0.35 -6.63 -9.45
CA ARG A 253 -0.77 -6.86 -10.38
C ARG A 253 -1.67 -5.62 -10.49
N PHE A 254 -1.87 -4.89 -9.41
CA PHE A 254 -2.64 -3.65 -9.42
C PHE A 254 -1.95 -2.58 -10.26
N LEU A 255 -0.66 -2.33 -10.03
CA LEU A 255 0.12 -1.36 -10.79
C LEU A 255 0.16 -1.71 -12.28
N ALA A 256 0.33 -3.00 -12.63
CA ALA A 256 0.36 -3.42 -14.02
C ALA A 256 -0.99 -3.19 -14.72
N ALA A 257 -2.10 -3.44 -14.01
CA ALA A 257 -3.43 -3.15 -14.53
C ALA A 257 -3.72 -1.64 -14.58
N LEU A 258 -3.22 -0.87 -13.60
CA LEU A 258 -3.36 0.58 -13.55
C LEU A 258 -2.62 1.24 -14.72
N ASP A 259 -1.40 0.80 -15.03
CA ASP A 259 -0.61 1.34 -16.14
C ASP A 259 -1.33 1.19 -17.49
N GLN A 260 -1.99 0.05 -17.73
CA GLN A 260 -2.82 -0.14 -18.92
C GLN A 260 -3.92 0.93 -19.03
N GLN A 261 -4.57 1.25 -17.92
CA GLN A 261 -5.62 2.28 -17.88
C GLN A 261 -5.04 3.68 -17.98
N MET A 262 -3.89 3.94 -17.36
CA MET A 262 -3.20 5.23 -17.45
C MET A 262 -2.72 5.52 -18.87
N ILE A 263 -2.23 4.51 -19.60
CA ILE A 263 -1.89 4.66 -21.02
C ILE A 263 -3.14 5.05 -21.83
N HIS A 264 -4.25 4.32 -21.64
CA HIS A 264 -5.49 4.61 -22.36
C HIS A 264 -6.06 6.01 -22.05
N ALA A 265 -5.94 6.45 -20.80
CA ALA A 265 -6.40 7.76 -20.34
C ALA A 265 -5.44 8.92 -20.66
N GLY A 266 -4.31 8.67 -21.34
CA GLY A 266 -3.29 9.69 -21.62
C GLY A 266 -2.53 10.17 -20.37
N LEU A 267 -2.60 9.42 -19.27
CA LEU A 267 -1.89 9.67 -18.02
C LEU A 267 -0.47 9.06 -18.01
N ALA A 268 -0.11 8.25 -19.01
CA ALA A 268 1.25 7.77 -19.25
C ALA A 268 1.54 7.73 -20.77
N THR A 269 2.74 8.17 -21.17
CA THR A 269 3.14 8.23 -22.58
C THR A 269 3.71 6.91 -23.06
N ALA A 270 2.86 6.07 -23.65
CA ALA A 270 3.29 4.78 -24.20
C ALA A 270 4.21 4.91 -25.42
N GLU A 271 4.01 5.92 -26.27
CA GLU A 271 4.77 6.08 -27.52
C GLU A 271 6.19 6.62 -27.28
N ASN A 272 6.36 7.53 -26.31
CA ASN A 272 7.68 8.04 -25.95
C ASN A 272 8.40 7.11 -24.98
N ALA A 273 7.69 6.57 -23.97
CA ALA A 273 8.17 5.59 -23.00
C ALA A 273 9.58 5.91 -22.44
N ILE A 274 9.82 7.19 -22.14
CA ILE A 274 11.05 7.67 -21.52
C ILE A 274 10.78 7.81 -20.03
N PHE A 275 11.51 7.04 -19.22
CA PHE A 275 11.30 6.98 -17.80
C PHE A 275 12.50 7.45 -17.00
N ASP A 276 12.16 8.15 -15.94
CA ASP A 276 13.03 8.62 -14.91
C ASP A 276 12.99 7.62 -13.75
N LEU A 277 14.13 7.00 -13.42
CA LEU A 277 14.21 5.97 -12.36
C LEU A 277 15.09 6.42 -11.20
N ASP A 278 14.60 6.20 -9.97
CA ASP A 278 15.34 6.53 -8.77
C ASP A 278 14.97 5.64 -7.56
N PHE A 279 15.88 5.60 -6.60
CA PHE A 279 15.64 5.01 -5.28
C PHE A 279 15.42 6.10 -4.24
N HIS A 280 14.34 5.96 -3.47
CA HIS A 280 14.05 6.82 -2.34
C HIS A 280 14.04 6.02 -1.04
N ALA A 281 14.82 6.47 -0.05
CA ALA A 281 14.83 5.85 1.28
C ALA A 281 13.76 6.49 2.17
N VAL A 282 12.67 5.77 2.42
CA VAL A 282 11.60 6.17 3.33
C VAL A 282 11.99 5.84 4.77
N MET A 283 12.22 6.86 5.59
CA MET A 283 12.66 6.68 6.99
C MET A 283 11.63 5.96 7.86
N HIS A 284 12.10 4.98 8.64
CA HIS A 284 11.34 4.40 9.74
C HIS A 284 11.91 4.84 11.08
N TRP A 285 11.04 5.36 11.96
CA TRP A 285 11.44 5.95 13.24
C TRP A 285 11.44 4.95 14.42
N GLY A 286 11.04 3.70 14.18
CA GLY A 286 11.04 2.64 15.20
C GLY A 286 12.30 1.75 15.17
N HIS A 287 12.61 1.14 16.31
CA HIS A 287 13.77 0.27 16.52
C HIS A 287 13.56 -1.17 16.01
N ASP A 288 12.79 -1.37 14.93
CA ASP A 288 12.51 -2.71 14.39
C ASP A 288 13.76 -3.33 13.70
N PRO A 289 14.24 -4.50 14.14
CA PRO A 289 15.43 -5.15 13.58
C PRO A 289 15.25 -5.69 12.15
N ALA A 290 14.02 -5.83 11.64
CA ALA A 290 13.76 -6.33 10.29
C ALA A 290 14.11 -5.33 9.17
N LEU A 291 14.26 -4.04 9.52
CA LEU A 291 14.55 -2.98 8.55
C LEU A 291 16.05 -2.80 8.32
N GLU A 292 16.43 -2.80 7.04
CA GLU A 292 17.78 -2.49 6.59
C GLU A 292 18.12 -1.00 6.76
N LYS A 293 19.43 -0.69 6.83
CA LYS A 293 19.92 0.69 6.91
C LYS A 293 20.30 1.21 5.52
N HIS A 294 19.51 2.12 4.97
CA HIS A 294 19.86 2.83 3.74
C HIS A 294 20.39 4.23 4.03
N TYR A 295 21.15 4.78 3.08
CA TYR A 295 21.63 6.15 3.18
C TYR A 295 20.48 7.12 2.93
N VAL A 296 20.28 8.09 3.81
CA VAL A 296 19.21 9.08 3.73
C VAL A 296 19.85 10.44 3.44
N PRO A 297 19.73 10.96 2.20
CA PRO A 297 20.43 12.17 1.77
C PRO A 297 20.13 13.40 2.62
N THR A 298 18.87 13.59 3.05
CA THR A 298 18.43 14.76 3.83
C THR A 298 19.07 14.90 5.20
N ARG A 299 19.72 13.85 5.72
CA ARG A 299 20.41 13.86 7.03
C ARG A 299 21.86 13.43 6.98
N SER A 300 22.40 13.16 5.79
CA SER A 300 23.77 12.66 5.61
C SER A 300 24.13 11.47 6.50
N GLN A 301 23.16 10.58 6.77
CA GLN A 301 23.34 9.44 7.68
C GLN A 301 22.70 8.16 7.13
N ARG A 302 23.17 7.00 7.59
CA ARG A 302 22.51 5.72 7.34
C ARG A 302 21.51 5.44 8.46
N ALA A 303 20.23 5.40 8.10
CA ALA A 303 19.13 5.17 9.05
C ALA A 303 18.30 3.96 8.60
N ARG A 304 17.52 3.37 9.52
CA ARG A 304 16.57 2.33 9.14
C ARG A 304 15.49 2.93 8.26
N SER A 305 15.33 2.36 7.08
CA SER A 305 14.41 2.88 6.08
C SER A 305 13.90 1.74 5.20
N VAL A 306 12.77 1.99 4.57
CA VAL A 306 12.29 1.19 3.45
C VAL A 306 12.84 1.81 2.18
N LEU A 307 13.60 1.04 1.41
CA LEU A 307 14.09 1.50 0.12
C LEU A 307 13.01 1.29 -0.93
N THR A 308 12.50 2.39 -1.48
CA THR A 308 11.45 2.37 -2.49
C THR A 308 12.04 2.73 -3.84
N PHE A 309 11.85 1.88 -4.84
CA PHE A 309 12.14 2.20 -6.23
C PHE A 309 10.94 2.90 -6.86
N PHE A 310 11.18 3.93 -7.66
CA PHE A 310 10.15 4.66 -8.39
C PHE A 310 10.51 4.76 -9.87
N ALA A 311 9.49 4.63 -10.73
CA ALA A 311 9.57 4.99 -12.14
C ALA A 311 8.52 6.06 -12.46
N GLN A 312 8.99 7.17 -13.02
CA GLN A 312 8.16 8.29 -13.43
C GLN A 312 8.21 8.42 -14.95
N ASP A 313 7.05 8.60 -15.58
CA ASP A 313 6.99 8.97 -16.99
C ASP A 313 7.43 10.43 -17.16
N THR A 314 8.45 10.68 -17.98
CA THR A 314 8.96 12.04 -18.23
C THR A 314 7.99 12.92 -19.01
N GLY A 315 7.05 12.32 -19.75
CA GLY A 315 6.05 13.02 -20.53
C GLY A 315 4.91 13.58 -19.67
N THR A 316 4.25 12.73 -18.88
CA THR A 316 3.11 13.15 -18.03
C THR A 316 3.50 13.56 -16.62
N HIS A 317 4.72 13.22 -16.20
CA HIS A 317 5.20 13.34 -14.82
C HIS A 317 4.43 12.49 -13.80
N ASN A 318 3.69 11.47 -14.24
CA ASN A 318 3.04 10.53 -13.34
C ASN A 318 3.97 9.39 -12.95
N LEU A 319 3.88 8.93 -11.70
CA LEU A 319 4.46 7.63 -11.33
C LEU A 319 3.68 6.53 -12.03
N VAL A 320 4.40 5.61 -12.65
CA VAL A 320 3.83 4.42 -13.30
C VAL A 320 4.18 3.15 -12.53
N TYR A 321 5.32 3.15 -11.84
CA TYR A 321 5.75 2.00 -11.06
C TYR A 321 6.39 2.42 -9.75
N ALA A 322 6.15 1.61 -8.73
CA ALA A 322 6.83 1.73 -7.46
C ALA A 322 6.96 0.35 -6.79
N ASN A 323 8.08 0.13 -6.10
CA ASN A 323 8.34 -1.11 -5.37
C ASN A 323 9.05 -0.80 -4.05
N ALA A 324 8.41 -1.14 -2.93
CA ALA A 324 8.99 -0.97 -1.59
C ALA A 324 9.52 -2.29 -0.98
N ASP A 325 9.35 -3.42 -1.67
CA ASP A 325 9.84 -4.74 -1.27
C ASP A 325 11.19 -5.07 -1.96
N VAL A 326 12.12 -4.11 -1.94
CA VAL A 326 13.43 -4.25 -2.58
C VAL A 326 14.48 -4.71 -1.59
N SER A 327 15.03 -5.90 -1.80
CA SER A 327 16.22 -6.36 -1.06
C SER A 327 17.49 -5.69 -1.57
N LYS A 328 18.49 -5.52 -0.71
CA LYS A 328 19.79 -4.97 -1.11
C LYS A 328 20.51 -5.78 -2.19
N ALA A 329 20.31 -7.10 -2.23
CA ALA A 329 20.86 -7.96 -3.27
C ALA A 329 20.14 -7.77 -4.62
N GLY A 330 18.84 -7.48 -4.59
CA GLY A 330 18.00 -7.27 -5.78
C GLY A 330 18.07 -5.85 -6.35
N GLN A 331 18.52 -4.86 -5.57
CA GLN A 331 18.45 -3.43 -5.89
C GLN A 331 18.92 -3.09 -7.32
N ALA A 332 20.10 -3.56 -7.73
CA ALA A 332 20.65 -3.24 -9.05
C ALA A 332 19.82 -3.81 -10.22
N ARG A 333 19.03 -4.86 -9.98
CA ARG A 333 18.18 -5.50 -11.00
C ARG A 333 16.76 -4.95 -11.04
N GLU A 334 16.41 -4.01 -10.17
CA GLU A 334 15.06 -3.44 -10.15
C GLU A 334 14.71 -2.71 -11.45
N VAL A 335 15.72 -2.16 -12.14
CA VAL A 335 15.56 -1.59 -13.47
C VAL A 335 15.04 -2.62 -14.48
N ILE A 336 15.55 -3.86 -14.42
CA ILE A 336 15.09 -4.97 -15.27
C ILE A 336 13.66 -5.40 -14.88
N ALA A 337 13.36 -5.41 -13.58
CA ALA A 337 12.00 -5.70 -13.10
C ALA A 337 11.00 -4.66 -13.61
N PHE A 338 11.36 -3.38 -13.60
CA PHE A 338 10.56 -2.31 -14.19
C PHE A 338 10.38 -2.48 -15.71
N CYS A 339 11.42 -2.78 -16.48
CA CYS A 339 11.27 -3.04 -17.91
C CYS A 339 10.31 -4.21 -18.18
N ASN A 340 10.39 -5.29 -17.39
CA ASN A 340 9.48 -6.43 -17.52
C ASN A 340 8.03 -6.05 -17.19
N HIS A 341 7.84 -5.24 -16.15
CA HIS A 341 6.54 -4.69 -15.76
C HIS A 341 5.95 -3.82 -16.88
N TRP A 342 6.73 -2.86 -17.39
CA TRP A 342 6.31 -1.96 -18.44
C TRP A 342 6.00 -2.69 -19.76
N LYS A 343 6.82 -3.69 -20.12
CA LYS A 343 6.58 -4.54 -21.29
C LYS A 343 5.29 -5.33 -21.17
N ALA A 344 4.99 -5.86 -19.98
CA ALA A 344 3.73 -6.55 -19.73
C ALA A 344 2.51 -5.62 -19.82
N ALA A 345 2.66 -4.35 -19.42
CA ALA A 345 1.58 -3.37 -19.46
C ALA A 345 1.36 -2.75 -20.86
N SER A 346 2.43 -2.37 -21.56
CA SER A 346 2.38 -1.61 -22.82
C SER A 346 2.63 -2.46 -24.08
N GLY A 347 3.13 -3.68 -23.92
CA GLY A 347 3.55 -4.55 -25.03
C GLY A 347 4.98 -4.32 -25.51
N ASN A 348 5.62 -3.20 -25.15
CA ASN A 348 6.97 -2.85 -25.59
C ASN A 348 7.89 -2.54 -24.40
N ASP A 349 9.19 -2.74 -24.59
CA ASP A 349 10.18 -2.27 -23.64
C ASP A 349 10.20 -0.73 -23.59
N PRO A 350 10.63 -0.12 -22.46
CA PRO A 350 10.88 1.32 -22.40
C PRO A 350 11.84 1.78 -23.50
N ARG A 351 11.60 2.96 -24.08
CA ARG A 351 12.48 3.51 -25.11
C ARG A 351 13.81 3.97 -24.51
N MET A 352 13.73 4.70 -23.40
CA MET A 352 14.90 5.26 -22.72
C MET A 352 14.69 5.29 -21.21
N LEU A 353 15.75 4.95 -20.47
CA LEU A 353 15.80 5.03 -19.01
C LEU A 353 16.84 6.06 -18.56
N ILE A 354 16.38 7.09 -17.84
CA ILE A 354 17.24 8.13 -17.26
C ILE A 354 17.44 7.78 -15.78
N ILE A 355 18.67 7.46 -15.38
CA ILE A 355 18.94 6.86 -14.06
C ILE A 355 20.16 7.47 -13.35
N ASP A 356 20.20 7.41 -12.02
CA ASP A 356 21.42 7.80 -11.27
C ASP A 356 22.54 6.75 -11.47
N GLN A 357 23.79 7.19 -11.28
CA GLN A 357 24.98 6.34 -11.34
C GLN A 357 24.94 5.17 -10.35
N LYS A 358 24.09 5.22 -9.32
CA LYS A 358 23.97 4.20 -8.26
C LYS A 358 22.72 3.33 -8.38
N VAL A 359 21.83 3.60 -9.34
CA VAL A 359 20.59 2.84 -9.50
C VAL A 359 20.89 1.42 -9.97
N THR A 360 21.89 1.24 -10.83
CA THR A 360 22.25 -0.07 -11.37
C THR A 360 23.76 -0.21 -11.61
N THR A 361 24.17 -1.35 -12.16
CA THR A 361 25.58 -1.67 -12.46
C THR A 361 25.82 -1.70 -13.96
N HIS A 362 27.07 -1.52 -14.39
CA HIS A 362 27.44 -1.61 -15.80
C HIS A 362 27.07 -2.95 -16.47
N ALA A 363 27.08 -4.05 -15.71
CA ALA A 363 26.66 -5.36 -16.22
C ALA A 363 25.16 -5.37 -16.58
N VAL A 364 24.33 -4.77 -15.73
CA VAL A 364 22.89 -4.63 -15.99
C VAL A 364 22.62 -3.62 -17.10
N LEU A 365 23.45 -2.58 -17.26
CA LEU A 365 23.37 -1.69 -18.43
C LEU A 365 23.64 -2.46 -19.74
N GLY A 366 24.52 -3.46 -19.73
CA GLY A 366 24.70 -4.37 -20.86
C GLY A 366 23.43 -5.16 -21.18
N GLU A 367 22.75 -5.69 -20.15
CA GLU A 367 21.48 -6.41 -20.32
C GLU A 367 20.35 -5.50 -20.87
N LEU A 368 20.35 -4.21 -20.53
CA LEU A 368 19.42 -3.24 -21.12
C LEU A 368 19.71 -2.98 -22.59
N ASP A 369 20.99 -2.85 -22.94
CA ASP A 369 21.47 -2.66 -24.30
C ASP A 369 21.10 -3.86 -25.20
N ASP A 370 21.30 -5.08 -24.69
CA ASP A 370 20.89 -6.33 -25.37
C ASP A 370 19.37 -6.40 -25.61
N ARG A 371 18.57 -5.70 -24.81
CA ARG A 371 17.10 -5.58 -24.97
C ARG A 371 16.70 -4.46 -25.93
N GLY A 372 17.64 -3.67 -26.44
CA GLY A 372 17.36 -2.47 -27.23
C GLY A 372 16.81 -1.31 -26.41
N VAL A 373 16.98 -1.32 -25.09
CA VAL A 373 16.57 -0.21 -24.21
C VAL A 373 17.74 0.76 -24.10
N THR A 374 17.51 2.02 -24.47
CA THR A 374 18.54 3.04 -24.28
C THR A 374 18.59 3.50 -22.83
N PHE A 375 19.77 3.84 -22.33
CA PHE A 375 19.96 4.38 -20.99
C PHE A 375 20.71 5.70 -21.04
N PHE A 376 20.46 6.56 -20.08
CA PHE A 376 21.21 7.79 -19.87
C PHE A 376 21.50 7.98 -18.39
N THR A 377 22.78 7.97 -18.03
CA THR A 377 23.18 7.97 -16.61
C THR A 377 24.43 8.79 -16.33
N LEU A 378 24.62 9.14 -15.07
CA LEU A 378 25.84 9.75 -14.58
C LEU A 378 26.99 8.73 -14.54
N ARG A 379 28.19 9.16 -14.93
CA ARG A 379 29.41 8.40 -14.77
C ARG A 379 30.16 8.86 -13.53
N MET A 380 30.58 7.92 -12.69
CA MET A 380 31.43 8.23 -11.54
C MET A 380 32.76 8.84 -12.00
N ARG A 381 33.13 9.96 -11.37
CA ARG A 381 34.40 10.65 -11.63
C ARG A 381 35.56 9.93 -10.95
N SER A 382 36.35 9.20 -11.72
CA SER A 382 37.62 8.63 -11.25
C SER A 382 38.75 9.65 -11.42
N ALA A 383 39.84 9.51 -10.66
CA ALA A 383 41.01 10.38 -10.82
C ALA A 383 41.58 10.34 -12.24
N ALA A 384 41.57 9.16 -12.88
CA ALA A 384 41.99 9.00 -14.27
C ALA A 384 41.08 9.76 -15.26
N LEU A 385 39.76 9.67 -15.07
CA LEU A 385 38.80 10.40 -15.88
C LEU A 385 38.91 11.91 -15.67
N MET A 386 39.12 12.37 -14.43
CA MET A 386 39.34 13.78 -14.16
C MET A 386 40.59 14.30 -14.84
N LYS A 387 41.70 13.56 -14.79
CA LYS A 387 42.93 13.92 -15.52
C LYS A 387 42.71 14.04 -17.03
N GLN A 388 41.86 13.19 -17.61
CA GLN A 388 41.48 13.29 -19.03
C GLN A 388 40.64 14.54 -19.30
N ILE A 389 39.70 14.86 -18.41
CA ILE A 389 38.84 16.05 -18.53
C ILE A 389 39.64 17.34 -18.36
N ASP A 390 40.59 17.38 -17.43
CA ASP A 390 41.45 18.53 -17.17
C ASP A 390 42.42 18.82 -18.33
N ALA A 391 42.67 17.83 -19.20
CA ALA A 391 43.45 18.00 -20.42
C ALA A 391 42.62 18.57 -21.59
N LEU A 392 41.29 18.62 -21.49
CA LEU A 392 40.43 19.22 -22.50
C LEU A 392 40.57 20.74 -22.48
N THR A 393 40.63 21.32 -23.67
CA THR A 393 40.76 22.75 -23.90
C THR A 393 39.44 23.37 -24.36
N GLY A 394 39.35 24.70 -24.40
CA GLY A 394 38.12 25.39 -24.79
C GLY A 394 37.61 25.03 -26.19
N THR A 395 38.49 24.63 -27.12
CA THR A 395 38.14 24.22 -28.49
C THR A 395 37.51 22.83 -28.56
N ASP A 396 37.68 22.01 -27.52
CA ASP A 396 37.11 20.66 -27.45
C ASP A 396 35.64 20.67 -27.05
N PHE A 397 35.11 21.83 -26.62
CA PHE A 397 33.74 21.99 -26.17
C PHE A 397 32.87 22.76 -27.15
N ASN A 398 31.68 22.24 -27.40
CA ASN A 398 30.61 22.92 -28.12
C ASN A 398 29.62 23.55 -27.14
N THR A 399 29.28 24.82 -27.35
CA THR A 399 28.24 25.48 -26.54
C THR A 399 26.87 25.15 -27.10
N ILE A 400 25.99 24.60 -26.27
CA ILE A 400 24.58 24.37 -26.64
C ILE A 400 23.68 25.37 -25.93
N THR A 401 22.47 25.61 -26.46
CA THR A 401 21.45 26.43 -25.81
C THR A 401 20.29 25.53 -25.39
N LEU A 402 20.06 25.42 -24.09
CA LEU A 402 18.94 24.70 -23.49
C LEU A 402 17.69 25.56 -23.51
N ASP A 403 16.54 24.95 -23.77
CA ASP A 403 15.23 25.61 -23.66
C ASP A 403 14.79 25.75 -22.19
N ARG A 404 15.50 26.60 -21.44
CA ARG A 404 15.17 26.94 -20.05
C ARG A 404 15.57 28.38 -19.69
N PRO A 405 14.82 29.05 -18.81
CA PRO A 405 15.21 30.35 -18.31
C PRO A 405 16.42 30.26 -17.35
N GLY A 406 17.18 31.35 -17.25
CA GLY A 406 18.22 31.52 -16.22
C GLY A 406 19.68 31.44 -16.71
N ARG A 407 20.60 31.74 -15.80
CA ARG A 407 22.04 31.94 -16.07
C ARG A 407 22.79 30.70 -16.59
N HIS A 408 22.24 29.51 -16.38
CA HIS A 408 22.87 28.23 -16.72
C HIS A 408 22.22 27.55 -17.93
N ASN A 409 21.67 28.32 -18.87
CA ASN A 409 21.00 27.80 -20.08
C ASN A 409 21.96 27.55 -21.26
N ARG A 410 23.24 27.93 -21.16
CA ARG A 410 24.24 27.73 -22.22
C ARG A 410 25.44 26.89 -21.75
N PRO A 411 25.26 25.61 -21.44
CA PRO A 411 26.38 24.75 -21.04
C PRO A 411 27.30 24.45 -22.22
N LYS A 412 28.55 24.11 -21.89
CA LYS A 412 29.58 23.64 -22.81
C LYS A 412 29.68 22.12 -22.72
N VAL A 413 29.70 21.45 -23.87
CA VAL A 413 29.64 19.99 -23.97
C VAL A 413 30.78 19.49 -24.83
N HIS A 414 31.58 18.58 -24.27
CA HIS A 414 32.52 17.76 -25.02
C HIS A 414 31.93 16.36 -25.17
N GLU A 415 31.89 15.86 -26.40
CA GLU A 415 31.30 14.57 -26.74
C GLU A 415 32.38 13.60 -27.23
N ALA A 416 32.38 12.39 -26.70
CA ALA A 416 33.29 11.32 -27.11
C ALA A 416 32.51 9.99 -27.28
N THR A 417 32.81 9.25 -28.34
CA THR A 417 32.24 7.92 -28.61
C THR A 417 33.29 6.83 -28.45
N GLY A 418 32.87 5.56 -28.38
CA GLY A 418 33.80 4.43 -28.26
C GLY A 418 34.38 4.23 -26.86
N ILE A 419 33.78 4.81 -25.82
CA ILE A 419 34.29 4.73 -24.46
C ILE A 419 34.01 3.35 -23.86
N ARG A 420 35.07 2.63 -23.47
CA ARG A 420 34.95 1.36 -22.75
C ARG A 420 34.74 1.59 -21.26
N LEU A 421 33.80 0.85 -20.67
CA LEU A 421 33.53 0.84 -19.24
C LEU A 421 33.82 -0.55 -18.67
N THR A 422 34.41 -0.61 -17.48
CA THR A 422 34.63 -1.88 -16.79
C THR A 422 33.29 -2.54 -16.48
N GLY A 423 33.09 -3.77 -16.97
CA GLY A 423 31.87 -4.55 -16.73
C GLY A 423 30.69 -4.23 -17.65
N TYR A 424 30.86 -3.37 -18.66
CA TYR A 424 29.92 -3.20 -19.77
C TYR A 424 30.50 -3.87 -21.02
N PRO A 425 29.75 -4.72 -21.75
CA PRO A 425 30.28 -5.50 -22.86
C PRO A 425 30.63 -4.66 -24.10
N GLY A 426 29.97 -3.51 -24.27
CA GLY A 426 30.13 -2.64 -25.44
C GLY A 426 30.96 -1.38 -25.20
N THR A 427 30.72 -0.38 -26.04
CA THR A 427 31.24 0.98 -25.86
C THR A 427 30.09 1.95 -25.72
N VAL A 428 30.26 2.98 -24.89
CA VAL A 428 29.25 4.03 -24.69
C VAL A 428 29.68 5.34 -25.34
N ARG A 429 28.70 6.20 -25.57
CA ARG A 429 28.87 7.63 -25.79
C ARG A 429 29.00 8.33 -24.44
N GLN A 430 29.91 9.30 -24.34
CA GLN A 430 30.16 10.11 -23.15
C GLN A 430 29.98 11.59 -23.47
N LEU A 431 29.29 12.31 -22.58
CA LEU A 431 29.15 13.76 -22.60
C LEU A 431 29.77 14.36 -21.33
N VAL A 432 30.78 15.19 -21.50
CA VAL A 432 31.37 16.00 -20.42
C VAL A 432 30.77 17.40 -20.50
N VAL A 433 30.03 17.79 -19.47
CA VAL A 433 29.25 19.03 -19.46
C VAL A 433 29.75 19.97 -18.38
N THR A 434 30.04 21.21 -18.77
CA THR A 434 30.41 22.32 -17.87
C THR A 434 29.40 23.47 -18.02
N GLY A 435 29.34 24.37 -17.03
CA GLY A 435 28.45 25.54 -17.08
C GLY A 435 26.99 25.29 -16.66
N LEU A 436 26.68 24.11 -16.10
CA LEU A 436 25.35 23.79 -15.53
C LEU A 436 25.13 24.35 -14.11
N GLY A 437 26.03 25.20 -13.61
CA GLY A 437 25.97 25.77 -12.24
C GLY A 437 26.66 24.92 -11.17
N ARG A 438 27.46 23.92 -11.58
CA ARG A 438 28.36 23.16 -10.70
C ARG A 438 29.81 23.52 -11.05
N ASP A 439 30.66 23.62 -10.04
CA ASP A 439 32.10 23.88 -10.23
C ASP A 439 32.79 22.69 -10.93
N ALA A 440 32.43 21.47 -10.54
CA ALA A 440 32.94 20.26 -11.17
C ALA A 440 32.15 19.87 -12.43
N PRO A 441 32.82 19.35 -13.48
CA PRO A 441 32.16 18.86 -14.68
C PRO A 441 31.19 17.71 -14.37
N THR A 442 30.06 17.70 -15.07
CA THR A 442 29.09 16.62 -15.05
C THR A 442 29.42 15.65 -16.18
N VAL A 443 29.67 14.38 -15.85
CA VAL A 443 29.97 13.36 -16.85
C VAL A 443 28.77 12.44 -16.99
N LEU A 444 28.25 12.34 -18.20
CA LEU A 444 27.08 11.54 -18.56
C LEU A 444 27.49 10.49 -19.58
N ILE A 445 26.86 9.33 -19.54
CA ILE A 445 27.06 8.23 -20.48
C ILE A 445 25.73 7.67 -20.99
N THR A 446 25.74 7.20 -22.23
CA THR A 446 24.58 6.60 -22.90
C THR A 446 25.00 5.60 -23.96
N ASN A 447 24.15 4.62 -24.24
CA ASN A 447 24.19 3.80 -25.47
C ASN A 447 23.37 4.41 -26.62
N ASP A 448 22.74 5.57 -26.42
CA ASP A 448 22.00 6.30 -27.45
C ASP A 448 22.94 7.12 -28.35
N HIS A 449 22.87 6.83 -29.65
CA HIS A 449 23.65 7.50 -30.68
C HIS A 449 22.81 8.40 -31.59
N ASP A 450 21.48 8.38 -31.43
CA ASP A 450 20.54 9.05 -32.32
C ASP A 450 20.14 10.44 -31.81
N LEU A 451 19.94 10.59 -30.50
CA LEU A 451 19.58 11.88 -29.89
C LEU A 451 20.75 12.84 -29.92
N THR A 452 20.44 14.11 -30.18
CA THR A 452 21.45 15.18 -30.08
C THR A 452 21.90 15.35 -28.63
N ALA A 453 23.15 15.80 -28.42
CA ALA A 453 23.65 16.12 -27.08
C ALA A 453 22.76 17.14 -26.34
N LYS A 454 22.15 18.08 -27.09
CA LYS A 454 21.16 19.03 -26.54
C LYS A 454 19.96 18.28 -25.96
N ALA A 455 19.32 17.41 -26.75
CA ALA A 455 18.14 16.66 -26.32
C ALA A 455 18.42 15.81 -25.07
N LEU A 456 19.55 15.09 -25.06
CA LEU A 456 20.00 14.33 -23.90
C LEU A 456 20.15 15.23 -22.66
N ILE A 457 20.87 16.35 -22.78
CA ILE A 457 21.08 17.25 -21.64
C ILE A 457 19.76 17.89 -21.16
N GLU A 458 18.80 18.16 -22.05
CA GLU A 458 17.46 18.62 -21.68
C GLU A 458 16.66 17.54 -20.94
N HIS A 459 16.78 16.26 -21.32
CA HIS A 459 16.25 15.13 -20.54
C HIS A 459 16.85 15.08 -19.14
N TYR A 460 18.17 15.17 -19.02
CA TYR A 460 18.82 15.15 -17.70
C TYR A 460 18.54 16.41 -16.86
N ALA A 461 18.39 17.58 -17.48
CA ALA A 461 18.00 18.79 -16.77
C ALA A 461 16.58 18.67 -16.18
N ARG A 462 15.66 17.99 -16.88
CA ARG A 462 14.32 17.67 -16.38
C ARG A 462 14.36 16.65 -15.24
N ARG A 463 15.37 15.78 -15.17
CA ARG A 463 15.58 14.83 -14.06
C ARG A 463 15.61 15.49 -12.67
N MET A 464 16.12 16.72 -12.55
CA MET A 464 16.07 17.49 -11.28
C MET A 464 14.64 17.72 -10.79
N THR A 465 13.65 17.69 -11.69
CA THR A 465 12.25 17.78 -11.31
C THR A 465 11.74 16.50 -10.65
N ILE A 466 12.32 15.31 -10.87
CA ILE A 466 11.89 14.08 -10.19
C ILE A 466 12.13 14.16 -8.70
N GLU A 467 13.31 14.58 -8.23
CA GLU A 467 13.59 14.69 -6.80
C GLU A 467 12.58 15.64 -6.13
N GLN A 468 12.28 16.74 -6.83
CA GLN A 468 11.24 17.68 -6.42
C GLN A 468 9.83 17.07 -6.46
N ARG A 469 9.49 16.29 -7.49
CA ARG A 469 8.18 15.66 -7.68
C ARG A 469 7.95 14.49 -6.73
N LEU A 470 8.97 13.66 -6.49
CA LEU A 470 8.99 12.66 -5.43
C LEU A 470 8.79 13.33 -4.08
N ALA A 471 9.50 14.45 -3.81
CA ALA A 471 9.26 15.23 -2.60
C ALA A 471 7.81 15.77 -2.52
N GLU A 472 7.22 16.21 -3.63
CA GLU A 472 5.82 16.63 -3.69
C GLU A 472 4.84 15.47 -3.42
N ILE A 473 5.08 14.29 -3.97
CA ILE A 473 4.28 13.07 -3.74
C ILE A 473 4.41 12.63 -2.28
N ILE A 474 5.64 12.61 -1.75
CA ILE A 474 5.92 12.33 -0.35
C ILE A 474 5.19 13.32 0.55
N GLN A 475 5.23 14.61 0.25
CA GLN A 475 4.57 15.64 1.04
C GLN A 475 3.04 15.56 0.95
N ALA A 476 2.47 15.34 -0.23
CA ALA A 476 1.03 15.35 -0.44
C ALA A 476 0.35 14.07 0.10
N PHE A 477 1.00 12.93 -0.07
CA PHE A 477 0.43 11.62 0.28
C PHE A 477 1.13 10.98 1.48
N HIS A 478 2.02 11.70 2.15
CA HIS A 478 2.73 11.23 3.35
C HIS A 478 3.43 9.89 3.13
N ALA A 479 4.09 9.73 1.97
CA ALA A 479 4.86 8.51 1.68
C ALA A 479 6.04 8.33 2.64
N ASP A 480 6.43 9.37 3.40
CA ASP A 480 7.41 9.34 4.50
C ASP A 480 6.83 8.87 5.85
N ALA A 481 5.51 8.78 5.97
CA ALA A 481 4.82 8.44 7.20
C ALA A 481 4.40 6.97 7.21
N LEU A 482 5.39 6.08 7.15
CA LEU A 482 5.19 4.63 7.14
C LEU A 482 4.15 4.19 8.17
N SER A 483 3.13 3.49 7.69
CA SER A 483 2.08 2.90 8.52
C SER A 483 2.58 1.71 9.35
N SER A 484 3.73 1.14 8.99
CA SER A 484 4.33 -0.04 9.61
C SER A 484 5.84 -0.14 9.34
N ALA A 485 6.56 -0.85 10.21
CA ALA A 485 7.95 -1.24 10.02
C ALA A 485 8.14 -2.39 9.01
N VAL A 486 7.04 -3.00 8.56
CA VAL A 486 7.07 -4.17 7.66
C VAL A 486 7.03 -3.68 6.21
N ASN A 487 8.03 -4.02 5.41
CA ASN A 487 8.15 -3.63 3.98
C ASN A 487 6.86 -3.90 3.19
N LEU A 488 6.19 -5.03 3.46
CA LEU A 488 4.94 -5.41 2.81
C LEU A 488 3.81 -4.38 2.98
N ASN A 489 3.72 -3.77 4.17
CA ASN A 489 2.72 -2.75 4.45
C ASN A 489 3.12 -1.39 3.86
N ALA A 490 4.43 -1.12 3.76
CA ALA A 490 4.95 0.03 3.04
C ALA A 490 4.62 -0.07 1.54
N ASP A 491 4.67 -1.27 0.96
CA ASP A 491 4.38 -1.50 -0.46
C ASP A 491 2.93 -1.16 -0.83
N LEU A 492 1.96 -1.56 0.02
CA LEU A 492 0.56 -1.13 -0.13
C LEU A 492 0.42 0.39 -0.08
N ASP A 493 1.10 1.04 0.86
CA ASP A 493 1.04 2.48 1.07
C ASP A 493 1.60 3.26 -0.12
N ILE A 494 2.71 2.79 -0.68
CA ILE A 494 3.35 3.35 -1.87
C ILE A 494 2.49 3.14 -3.11
N MET A 495 1.89 1.95 -3.29
CA MET A 495 0.94 1.72 -4.38
C MET A 495 -0.24 2.71 -4.31
N LEU A 496 -0.77 2.96 -3.10
CA LEU A 496 -1.82 3.97 -2.90
C LEU A 496 -1.35 5.38 -3.25
N CYS A 497 -0.08 5.72 -3.06
CA CYS A 497 0.49 6.99 -3.51
C CYS A 497 0.50 7.11 -5.04
N VAL A 498 0.84 6.04 -5.77
CA VAL A 498 0.78 6.01 -7.24
C VAL A 498 -0.66 6.25 -7.72
N LEU A 499 -1.64 5.53 -7.14
CA LEU A 499 -3.05 5.73 -7.47
C LEU A 499 -3.53 7.15 -7.13
N ALA A 500 -3.20 7.66 -5.95
CA ALA A 500 -3.58 9.02 -5.54
C ALA A 500 -2.99 10.10 -6.46
N GLN A 501 -1.75 9.90 -6.94
CA GLN A 501 -1.15 10.79 -7.92
C GLN A 501 -1.89 10.73 -9.26
N ALA A 502 -2.17 9.54 -9.79
CA ALA A 502 -2.93 9.38 -11.03
C ALA A 502 -4.30 10.08 -10.95
N LEU A 503 -5.01 9.93 -9.83
CA LEU A 503 -6.31 10.57 -9.60
C LEU A 503 -6.21 12.10 -9.52
N THR A 504 -5.22 12.63 -8.80
CA THR A 504 -5.01 14.09 -8.72
C THR A 504 -4.54 14.67 -10.06
N ALA A 505 -3.78 13.90 -10.85
CA ALA A 505 -3.37 14.26 -12.20
C ALA A 505 -4.54 14.30 -13.18
N ALA A 506 -5.46 13.33 -13.10
CA ALA A 506 -6.67 13.31 -13.90
C ALA A 506 -7.60 14.48 -13.52
N LEU A 507 -7.80 14.73 -12.22
CA LEU A 507 -8.61 15.87 -11.77
C LEU A 507 -8.03 17.20 -12.23
N ARG A 508 -6.73 17.46 -12.03
CA ARG A 508 -6.11 18.75 -12.39
C ARG A 508 -6.14 19.03 -13.89
N ALA A 509 -6.16 17.99 -14.73
CA ALA A 509 -6.29 18.15 -16.19
C ALA A 509 -7.64 18.76 -16.59
N ARG A 510 -8.68 18.56 -15.76
CA ARG A 510 -10.04 19.09 -15.97
C ARG A 510 -10.29 20.42 -15.27
N LEU A 511 -9.32 20.91 -14.49
CA LEU A 511 -9.42 22.16 -13.73
C LEU A 511 -8.70 23.30 -14.51
N PRO A 512 -9.42 24.34 -14.98
CA PRO A 512 -8.84 25.42 -15.76
C PRO A 512 -7.72 26.14 -15.01
N GLY A 513 -6.50 26.15 -15.57
CA GLY A 513 -5.32 26.79 -14.98
C GLY A 513 -4.60 25.97 -13.90
N TYR A 514 -4.97 24.70 -13.68
CA TYR A 514 -4.39 23.84 -12.64
C TYR A 514 -3.60 22.64 -13.19
N ALA A 515 -3.50 22.46 -14.50
CA ALA A 515 -2.86 21.29 -15.12
C ALA A 515 -1.43 20.98 -14.59
N THR A 516 -0.68 22.00 -14.17
CA THR A 516 0.73 21.87 -13.72
C THR A 516 0.92 21.98 -12.21
N VAL A 517 -0.15 22.19 -11.43
CA VAL A 517 -0.01 22.34 -9.96
C VAL A 517 0.34 21.02 -9.29
N THR A 518 0.88 21.13 -8.08
CA THR A 518 1.24 19.98 -7.25
C THR A 518 0.00 19.32 -6.64
N PRO A 519 0.04 18.02 -6.31
CA PRO A 519 -1.09 17.35 -5.66
C PRO A 519 -1.52 17.99 -4.33
N ASP A 520 -0.57 18.54 -3.56
CA ASP A 520 -0.83 19.28 -2.31
C ASP A 520 -1.79 20.47 -2.53
N VAL A 521 -1.61 21.21 -3.63
CA VAL A 521 -2.48 22.32 -4.00
C VAL A 521 -3.89 21.82 -4.34
N VAL A 522 -4.00 20.71 -5.08
CA VAL A 522 -5.30 20.12 -5.44
C VAL A 522 -6.07 19.67 -4.19
N GLN A 523 -5.38 19.00 -3.27
CA GLN A 523 -5.97 18.54 -2.01
C GLN A 523 -6.54 19.71 -1.20
N ARG A 524 -5.72 20.73 -0.91
CA ARG A 524 -6.11 21.87 -0.06
C ARG A 524 -7.20 22.74 -0.68
N ARG A 525 -7.14 22.94 -2.01
CA ARG A 525 -8.05 23.87 -2.70
C ARG A 525 -9.38 23.23 -3.08
N PHE A 526 -9.41 21.92 -3.33
CA PHE A 526 -10.58 21.23 -3.85
C PHE A 526 -11.02 20.05 -2.97
N LEU A 527 -10.14 19.09 -2.66
CA LEU A 527 -10.56 17.85 -1.99
C LEU A 527 -10.97 18.04 -0.52
N GLU A 528 -10.42 19.03 0.17
CA GLU A 528 -10.78 19.37 1.55
C GLU A 528 -11.98 20.32 1.66
N THR A 529 -12.72 20.53 0.57
CA THR A 529 -13.89 21.41 0.55
C THR A 529 -15.06 20.73 1.26
N PRO A 530 -15.66 21.36 2.30
CA PRO A 530 -16.90 20.90 2.91
C PRO A 530 -18.09 21.04 1.95
N GLY A 531 -19.21 20.44 2.34
CA GLY A 531 -20.43 20.57 1.59
C GLY A 531 -21.53 19.66 2.11
N GLN A 532 -22.57 19.54 1.29
CA GLN A 532 -23.78 18.79 1.61
C GLN A 532 -23.99 17.67 0.60
N ILE A 533 -24.34 16.48 1.09
CA ILE A 533 -24.72 15.33 0.27
C ILE A 533 -26.23 15.16 0.41
N THR A 534 -26.93 15.08 -0.73
CA THR A 534 -28.36 14.80 -0.79
C THR A 534 -28.61 13.51 -1.56
N THR A 535 -29.36 12.58 -0.96
CA THR A 535 -29.75 11.30 -1.56
C THR A 535 -31.21 11.37 -1.96
N SER A 536 -31.50 11.21 -3.25
CA SER A 536 -32.86 11.22 -3.80
C SER A 536 -33.03 10.05 -4.75
N GLY A 537 -33.69 8.99 -4.28
CA GLY A 537 -33.80 7.72 -5.00
C GLY A 537 -32.43 7.16 -5.37
N ASP A 538 -32.18 6.98 -6.66
CA ASP A 538 -30.91 6.47 -7.20
C ASP A 538 -29.87 7.57 -7.49
N THR A 539 -30.14 8.82 -7.11
CA THR A 539 -29.24 9.95 -7.35
C THR A 539 -28.64 10.46 -6.04
N ILE A 540 -27.32 10.63 -6.05
CA ILE A 540 -26.55 11.28 -4.99
C ILE A 540 -26.02 12.59 -5.53
N THR A 541 -26.52 13.68 -4.97
CA THR A 541 -26.11 15.05 -5.31
C THR A 541 -25.12 15.55 -4.27
N VAL A 542 -23.93 15.95 -4.71
CA VAL A 542 -22.89 16.55 -3.89
C VAL A 542 -22.82 18.03 -4.18
N ARG A 543 -23.27 18.84 -3.22
CA ARG A 543 -23.14 20.29 -3.29
C ARG A 543 -21.89 20.72 -2.52
N LEU A 544 -20.93 21.32 -3.20
CA LEU A 544 -19.73 21.86 -2.54
C LEU A 544 -19.97 23.28 -2.05
N ASP A 545 -19.48 23.59 -0.84
CA ASP A 545 -19.59 24.93 -0.26
C ASP A 545 -18.80 25.97 -1.06
N ARG A 546 -19.35 27.19 -1.13
CA ARG A 546 -18.68 28.31 -1.79
C ARG A 546 -17.37 28.66 -1.08
N ARG A 547 -16.26 28.46 -1.78
CA ARG A 547 -14.90 28.89 -1.42
C ARG A 547 -14.24 29.72 -2.52
N ALA A 548 -13.04 30.22 -2.24
CA ALA A 548 -12.25 31.03 -3.15
C ALA A 548 -12.07 30.41 -4.56
N TYR A 549 -11.99 29.08 -4.65
CA TYR A 549 -11.73 28.37 -5.91
C TYR A 549 -12.98 27.76 -6.57
N SER A 550 -14.19 28.04 -6.05
CA SER A 550 -15.46 27.58 -6.66
C SER A 550 -15.66 28.01 -8.12
N PRO A 551 -15.22 29.21 -8.56
CA PRO A 551 -15.29 29.58 -9.98
C PRO A 551 -14.55 28.59 -10.90
N VAL A 552 -13.45 27.99 -10.42
CA VAL A 552 -12.69 26.98 -11.19
C VAL A 552 -13.51 25.71 -11.36
N LEU A 553 -14.17 25.23 -10.29
CA LEU A 553 -15.03 24.04 -10.34
C LEU A 553 -16.24 24.23 -11.27
N ARG A 554 -16.82 25.44 -11.32
CA ARG A 554 -17.93 25.77 -12.25
C ARG A 554 -17.53 25.75 -13.72
N GLN A 555 -16.26 26.01 -14.01
CA GLN A 555 -15.70 25.98 -15.36
C GLN A 555 -14.96 24.67 -15.66
N ALA A 556 -14.90 23.75 -14.69
CA ALA A 556 -14.22 22.49 -14.83
C ALA A 556 -15.02 21.54 -15.71
N ASP A 557 -14.31 20.74 -16.50
CA ASP A 557 -14.91 19.69 -17.32
C ASP A 557 -15.21 18.46 -16.45
N LEU A 558 -16.18 18.57 -15.54
CA LEU A 558 -16.56 17.49 -14.64
C LEU A 558 -17.77 16.73 -15.21
N PRO A 559 -17.77 15.38 -15.19
CA PRO A 559 -18.90 14.60 -15.70
C PRO A 559 -20.22 14.95 -14.98
N HIS A 560 -21.26 15.27 -15.75
CA HIS A 560 -22.58 15.62 -15.21
C HIS A 560 -23.23 14.47 -14.43
N HIS A 561 -22.99 13.23 -14.88
CA HIS A 561 -23.53 12.01 -14.28
C HIS A 561 -22.46 10.92 -14.27
N THR A 562 -22.21 10.33 -13.10
CA THR A 562 -21.31 9.17 -12.97
C THR A 562 -22.05 8.03 -12.29
N ARG A 563 -22.16 6.87 -12.94
CA ARG A 563 -22.68 5.65 -12.31
C ARG A 563 -21.59 5.02 -11.46
N VAL A 564 -21.85 4.81 -10.17
CA VAL A 564 -20.83 4.33 -9.22
C VAL A 564 -21.08 2.85 -8.87
N PRO A 565 -20.22 1.92 -9.32
CA PRO A 565 -20.47 0.49 -9.17
C PRO A 565 -20.63 0.03 -7.71
N TRP A 566 -19.79 0.54 -6.81
CA TRP A 566 -19.83 0.17 -5.39
C TRP A 566 -20.92 0.87 -4.59
N TRP A 567 -21.74 1.72 -5.22
CA TRP A 567 -22.96 2.30 -4.65
C TRP A 567 -24.23 1.60 -5.14
N GLY A 568 -24.09 0.42 -5.77
CA GLY A 568 -25.20 -0.25 -6.44
C GLY A 568 -25.63 0.48 -7.70
N ASN A 569 -24.68 1.07 -8.45
CA ASN A 569 -24.90 1.83 -9.69
C ASN A 569 -25.77 3.09 -9.54
N ARG A 570 -25.82 3.68 -8.34
CA ARG A 570 -26.39 5.02 -8.13
C ARG A 570 -25.61 6.07 -8.90
N THR A 571 -26.29 7.14 -9.27
CA THR A 571 -25.74 8.25 -10.06
C THR A 571 -25.22 9.35 -9.16
N LEU A 572 -23.94 9.69 -9.30
CA LEU A 572 -23.34 10.89 -8.72
C LEU A 572 -23.61 12.10 -9.62
N ARG A 573 -23.98 13.23 -8.99
CA ARG A 573 -24.09 14.56 -9.59
C ARG A 573 -23.41 15.60 -8.69
N PHE A 574 -22.79 16.61 -9.30
CA PHE A 574 -22.24 17.76 -8.56
C PHE A 574 -23.10 19.01 -8.72
N GLU A 575 -23.18 19.79 -7.66
CA GLU A 575 -23.73 21.15 -7.65
C GLU A 575 -22.69 22.10 -7.06
N PHE A 576 -22.47 23.23 -7.75
CA PHE A 576 -21.48 24.23 -7.34
C PHE A 576 -22.21 25.51 -6.96
N SER A 577 -22.09 25.93 -5.70
CA SER A 577 -22.72 27.15 -5.18
C SER A 577 -22.01 28.45 -5.55
#